data_AF-A0A269PET6-F1
#
_entry.id   AF-A0A269PET6-F1
#
_cell.length_a   1.000
_cell.length_b   1.000
_cell.length_c   1.000
_cell.angle_alpha   90.00
_cell.angle_beta   90.00
_cell.angle_gamma   90.00
#
_symmetry.space_group_name_H-M   'P 1'
#
loop_
_entity.id
_entity.type
_entity.pdbx_description
1 polymer ?
#
loop_
_entity_poly.entity_id
_entity_poly.type
_entity_poly.pdbx_seq_one_letter_code
_entity_poly.pdbx_strand_id
1 'polypeptide(L)'
;MQRSVGAFSADRGDEIDVTEVSGFHGARMSATVILLRDTAGGLEVWMQERVLSMKNYPGVTVFPGGGVDSRDFPGRSWNDGDLWLGRSAISMARQLGVTKYKAHALVFAAVRELFEESGTLLAVDEEGQLLADARPFHHQRLQLESHEISLTDVLRDNDLNVCADLLKPFARWVGQSARGDWFDTFSFIAANPTGQEPDGNTGEADDANWFPPSLLLEGWRHGLVRFAPATWAQLRLIEQYGTVDEVLAAAKHATITPVIGDPVDDERFTEFFTFKPKDRIGGRYGIQPE
;
A
#
# COMPACT_ATOMS: atom_id res chain seq x y z
N MET A 1 -39.72 20.19 -9.39
CA MET A 1 -38.58 19.60 -8.66
C MET A 1 -37.30 20.06 -9.35
N GLN A 2 -36.73 21.16 -8.88
CA GLN A 2 -35.45 21.68 -9.38
C GLN A 2 -34.32 20.91 -8.69
N ARG A 3 -33.45 20.28 -9.49
CA ARG A 3 -32.17 19.73 -9.02
C ARG A 3 -31.31 20.88 -8.50
N SER A 4 -30.88 20.81 -7.24
CA SER A 4 -29.88 21.74 -6.71
C SER A 4 -28.55 21.46 -7.41
N VAL A 5 -28.10 22.41 -8.22
CA VAL A 5 -26.72 22.46 -8.71
C VAL A 5 -25.84 22.64 -7.48
N GLY A 6 -25.01 21.64 -7.17
CA GLY A 6 -24.02 21.73 -6.11
C GLY A 6 -23.11 22.92 -6.36
N ALA A 7 -22.85 23.71 -5.32
CA ALA A 7 -21.97 24.86 -5.40
C ALA A 7 -20.57 24.40 -5.82
N PHE A 8 -20.11 24.84 -7.00
CA PHE A 8 -18.70 24.80 -7.35
C PHE A 8 -17.98 25.77 -6.41
N SER A 9 -17.26 25.25 -5.44
CA SER A 9 -16.26 26.03 -4.72
C SER A 9 -15.16 26.39 -5.71
N ALA A 10 -15.04 27.67 -6.06
CA ALA A 10 -14.00 28.21 -6.94
C ALA A 10 -12.75 28.59 -6.12
N ASP A 11 -12.39 27.79 -5.12
CA ASP A 11 -11.13 27.96 -4.40
C ASP A 11 -9.99 27.39 -5.25
N ARG A 12 -8.95 28.18 -5.49
CA ARG A 12 -7.71 27.72 -6.16
C ARG A 12 -7.08 26.49 -5.48
N GLY A 13 -7.40 26.24 -4.20
CA GLY A 13 -6.96 25.05 -3.47
C GLY A 13 -7.65 23.74 -3.89
N ASP A 14 -8.76 23.82 -4.65
CA ASP A 14 -9.50 22.68 -5.18
C ASP A 14 -9.17 22.39 -6.67
N GLU A 15 -8.23 23.12 -7.29
CA GLU A 15 -7.73 22.80 -8.62
C GLU A 15 -6.91 21.50 -8.58
N ILE A 16 -7.21 20.57 -9.50
CA ILE A 16 -6.49 19.30 -9.60
C ILE A 16 -5.16 19.54 -10.32
N ASP A 17 -4.06 19.59 -9.56
CA ASP A 17 -2.72 19.44 -10.10
C ASP A 17 -2.27 17.98 -10.01
N VAL A 18 -2.49 17.23 -11.10
CA VAL A 18 -2.09 15.82 -11.22
C VAL A 18 -0.57 15.63 -11.24
N THR A 19 0.21 16.69 -11.39
CA THR A 19 1.68 16.64 -11.33
C THR A 19 2.20 16.76 -9.90
N GLU A 20 1.36 17.22 -8.97
CA GLU A 20 1.70 17.35 -7.54
C GLU A 20 1.55 16.01 -6.80
N VAL A 21 2.48 15.10 -7.06
CA VAL A 21 2.59 13.79 -6.40
C VAL A 21 3.25 13.86 -5.00
N SER A 22 3.42 15.06 -4.45
CA SER A 22 4.10 15.29 -3.18
C SER A 22 3.13 15.32 -1.99
N GLY A 23 3.62 14.83 -0.85
CA GLY A 23 2.95 14.80 0.44
C GLY A 23 3.66 15.69 1.45
N PHE A 24 3.92 15.15 2.63
CA PHE A 24 4.53 15.87 3.75
C PHE A 24 5.84 16.57 3.35
N HIS A 25 5.88 17.90 3.44
CA HIS A 25 7.06 18.74 3.14
C HIS A 25 7.75 18.43 1.79
N GLY A 26 6.98 18.04 0.77
CA GLY A 26 7.53 17.76 -0.56
C GLY A 26 8.03 16.32 -0.76
N ALA A 27 7.96 15.46 0.27
CA ALA A 27 8.24 14.03 0.13
C ALA A 27 7.30 13.39 -0.90
N ARG A 28 7.78 12.44 -1.70
CA ARG A 28 6.96 11.78 -2.72
C ARG A 28 5.88 10.92 -2.05
N MET A 29 4.61 11.07 -2.42
CA MET A 29 3.56 10.19 -1.92
C MET A 29 3.74 8.77 -2.46
N SER A 30 3.46 7.80 -1.60
CA SER A 30 3.43 6.39 -1.94
C SER A 30 2.34 5.68 -1.16
N ALA A 31 1.88 4.56 -1.69
CA ALA A 31 0.88 3.72 -1.05
C ALA A 31 1.40 2.29 -0.96
N THR A 32 1.08 1.60 0.13
CA THR A 32 1.42 0.19 0.31
C THR A 32 0.25 -0.57 0.92
N VAL A 33 0.09 -1.83 0.54
CA VAL A 33 -1.03 -2.67 0.97
C VAL A 33 -0.53 -3.85 1.79
N ILE A 34 -0.92 -3.86 3.05
CA ILE A 34 -0.77 -5.00 3.95
C ILE A 34 -1.95 -5.93 3.65
N LEU A 35 -1.73 -6.87 2.74
CA LEU A 35 -2.73 -7.87 2.34
C LEU A 35 -2.73 -9.03 3.32
N LEU A 36 -3.90 -9.33 3.89
CA LEU A 36 -4.06 -10.30 4.96
C LEU A 36 -5.02 -11.43 4.57
N ARG A 37 -4.81 -12.61 5.14
CA ARG A 37 -5.76 -13.73 5.08
C ARG A 37 -5.83 -14.48 6.41
N ASP A 38 -6.98 -15.09 6.66
CA ASP A 38 -7.15 -16.05 7.75
C ASP A 38 -6.85 -17.47 7.25
N THR A 39 -6.16 -18.25 8.09
CA THR A 39 -5.95 -19.68 7.88
C THR A 39 -6.32 -20.47 9.14
N ALA A 40 -6.33 -21.80 9.05
CA ALA A 40 -6.47 -22.66 10.23
C ALA A 40 -5.33 -22.46 11.25
N GLY A 41 -4.18 -21.93 10.81
CA GLY A 41 -3.03 -21.60 11.66
C GLY A 41 -3.04 -20.17 12.21
N GLY A 42 -4.05 -19.36 11.86
CA GLY A 42 -4.18 -17.95 12.24
C GLY A 42 -3.95 -17.00 11.06
N LEU A 43 -3.75 -15.72 11.41
CA LEU A 43 -3.52 -14.62 10.49
C LEU A 43 -2.19 -14.77 9.73
N GLU A 44 -2.24 -14.61 8.42
CA GLU A 44 -1.07 -14.48 7.54
C GLU A 44 -1.08 -13.15 6.80
N VAL A 45 0.12 -12.67 6.46
CA VAL A 45 0.36 -11.47 5.65
C VAL A 45 1.17 -11.81 4.42
N TRP A 46 0.81 -11.23 3.28
CA TRP A 46 1.56 -11.37 2.04
C TRP A 46 2.79 -10.47 2.07
N MET A 47 3.97 -11.06 1.88
CA MET A 47 5.25 -10.36 1.88
C MET A 47 6.07 -10.71 0.65
N GLN A 48 6.93 -9.77 0.24
CA GLN A 48 7.84 -9.93 -0.88
C GLN A 48 9.26 -9.58 -0.44
N GLU A 49 10.24 -10.39 -0.84
CA GLU A 49 11.65 -10.04 -0.75
C GLU A 49 12.06 -9.33 -2.04
N ARG A 50 12.46 -8.06 -1.92
CA ARG A 50 12.83 -7.24 -3.08
C ARG A 50 14.11 -7.75 -3.72
N VAL A 51 14.13 -7.80 -5.05
CA VAL A 51 15.34 -8.19 -5.79
C VAL A 51 16.52 -7.32 -5.41
N LEU A 52 17.71 -7.92 -5.33
CA LEU A 52 18.92 -7.17 -4.94
C LEU A 52 19.29 -6.03 -5.90
N SER A 53 18.78 -6.07 -7.13
CA SER A 53 19.00 -5.04 -8.15
C SER A 53 18.13 -3.79 -7.98
N MET A 54 17.12 -3.83 -7.09
CA MET A 54 16.21 -2.69 -6.89
C MET A 54 16.94 -1.47 -6.34
N LYS A 55 16.46 -0.29 -6.76
CA LYS A 55 17.08 0.99 -6.37
C LYS A 55 16.95 1.28 -4.87
N ASN A 56 15.83 0.87 -4.27
CA ASN A 56 15.48 1.08 -2.87
C ASN A 56 15.22 -0.27 -2.18
N TYR A 57 15.74 -0.40 -0.95
CA TYR A 57 15.53 -1.56 -0.08
C TYR A 57 15.86 -2.94 -0.71
N PRO A 58 17.04 -3.15 -1.32
CA PRO A 58 17.40 -4.44 -1.90
C PRO A 58 17.52 -5.55 -0.83
N GLY A 59 16.90 -6.71 -1.06
CA GLY A 59 16.90 -7.83 -0.11
C GLY A 59 16.20 -7.51 1.22
N VAL A 60 15.31 -6.52 1.20
CA VAL A 60 14.43 -6.18 2.32
C VAL A 60 13.07 -6.76 2.01
N THR A 61 12.45 -7.34 3.04
CA THR A 61 11.11 -7.86 2.97
C THR A 61 10.12 -6.71 3.14
N VAL A 62 9.19 -6.56 2.20
CA VAL A 62 8.23 -5.47 2.11
C VAL A 62 6.83 -5.98 1.84
N PHE A 63 5.85 -5.09 2.01
CA PHE A 63 4.52 -5.27 1.45
C PHE A 63 4.50 -4.73 0.01
N PRO A 64 3.57 -5.18 -0.86
CA PRO A 64 3.33 -4.54 -2.16
C PRO A 64 3.08 -3.04 -2.01
N GLY A 65 3.66 -2.23 -2.87
CA GLY A 65 3.48 -0.79 -2.82
C GLY A 65 4.55 0.01 -3.56
N GLY A 66 4.15 1.21 -3.96
CA GLY A 66 5.00 2.11 -4.71
C GLY A 66 4.50 3.55 -4.71
N GLY A 67 5.13 4.35 -5.56
CA GLY A 67 4.89 5.78 -5.63
C GLY A 67 3.59 6.10 -6.34
N VAL A 68 2.90 7.15 -5.88
CA VAL A 68 1.76 7.70 -6.63
C VAL A 68 2.24 8.20 -8.00
N ASP A 69 1.52 7.82 -9.04
CA ASP A 69 1.67 8.26 -10.44
C ASP A 69 0.61 9.33 -10.76
N SER A 70 0.90 10.21 -11.71
CA SER A 70 -0.06 11.24 -12.13
C SER A 70 -1.35 10.65 -12.71
N ARG A 71 -1.29 9.42 -13.22
CA ARG A 71 -2.43 8.65 -13.76
C ARG A 71 -3.30 8.01 -12.67
N ASP A 72 -2.86 7.99 -11.41
CA ASP A 72 -3.69 7.58 -10.26
C ASP A 72 -4.67 8.69 -9.85
N PHE A 73 -4.39 9.94 -10.25
CA PHE A 73 -5.30 11.05 -10.00
C PHE A 73 -6.57 10.94 -10.84
N PRO A 74 -7.70 11.42 -10.32
CA PRO A 74 -8.91 11.48 -11.10
C PRO A 74 -8.78 12.49 -12.25
N GLY A 75 -9.58 12.32 -13.30
CA GLY A 75 -9.60 13.25 -14.43
C GLY A 75 -9.96 14.69 -14.02
N ARG A 76 -9.55 15.69 -14.82
CA ARG A 76 -9.77 17.12 -14.51
C ARG A 76 -11.25 17.53 -14.29
N SER A 77 -12.19 16.79 -14.88
CA SER A 77 -13.63 17.02 -14.75
C SER A 77 -14.32 15.98 -13.84
N TRP A 78 -13.55 15.36 -12.94
CA TRP A 78 -14.06 14.28 -12.09
C TRP A 78 -15.21 14.76 -11.21
N ASN A 79 -16.35 14.11 -11.41
CA ASN A 79 -17.46 14.13 -10.48
C ASN A 79 -17.23 12.99 -9.47
N ASP A 80 -17.59 13.21 -8.20
CA ASP A 80 -17.36 12.23 -7.13
C ASP A 80 -18.07 10.90 -7.51
N GLY A 81 -17.35 9.90 -8.03
CA GLY A 81 -17.89 8.57 -8.35
C GLY A 81 -17.42 7.87 -9.64
N ASP A 82 -16.69 8.52 -10.56
CA ASP A 82 -16.13 7.79 -11.73
C ASP A 82 -15.10 6.76 -11.26
N LEU A 83 -15.32 5.48 -11.59
CA LEU A 83 -14.50 4.32 -11.19
C LEU A 83 -14.33 4.14 -9.67
N TRP A 84 -15.21 4.74 -8.86
CA TRP A 84 -15.10 4.77 -7.41
C TRP A 84 -16.41 4.36 -6.75
N LEU A 85 -16.36 3.32 -5.90
CA LEU A 85 -17.47 2.86 -5.06
C LEU A 85 -17.10 2.83 -3.57
N GLY A 86 -18.10 2.62 -2.72
CA GLY A 86 -17.96 2.59 -1.26
C GLY A 86 -17.98 3.98 -0.63
N ARG A 87 -17.30 4.14 0.52
CA ARG A 87 -17.18 5.44 1.20
C ARG A 87 -16.66 6.54 0.27
N SER A 88 -17.15 7.75 0.43
CA SER A 88 -16.75 8.88 -0.43
C SER A 88 -15.27 9.23 -0.29
N ALA A 89 -14.66 9.70 -1.39
CA ALA A 89 -13.28 10.19 -1.38
C ALA A 89 -13.06 11.33 -0.36
N ILE A 90 -14.08 12.16 -0.09
CA ILE A 90 -14.03 13.19 0.96
C ILE A 90 -13.89 12.54 2.35
N SER A 91 -14.65 11.47 2.62
CA SER A 91 -14.53 10.73 3.88
C SER A 91 -13.15 10.10 4.01
N MET A 92 -12.64 9.49 2.94
CA MET A 92 -11.29 8.92 2.90
C MET A 92 -10.22 9.99 3.16
N ALA A 93 -10.30 11.13 2.47
CA ALA A 93 -9.39 12.25 2.59
C ALA A 93 -9.28 12.80 4.01
N ARG A 94 -10.40 12.90 4.74
CA ARG A 94 -10.40 13.32 6.14
C ARG A 94 -9.61 12.37 7.04
N GLN A 95 -9.73 11.06 6.83
CA GLN A 95 -8.96 10.07 7.60
C GLN A 95 -7.48 10.09 7.23
N LEU A 96 -7.17 10.27 5.94
CA LEU A 96 -5.81 10.33 5.44
C LEU A 96 -5.09 11.66 5.76
N GLY A 97 -5.84 12.72 6.06
CA GLY A 97 -5.30 14.07 6.27
C GLY A 97 -4.74 14.69 4.98
N VAL A 98 -5.42 14.47 3.85
CA VAL A 98 -5.04 14.99 2.52
C VAL A 98 -6.27 15.57 1.80
N THR A 99 -6.09 16.13 0.59
CA THR A 99 -7.21 16.58 -0.25
C THR A 99 -7.96 15.38 -0.86
N LYS A 100 -9.19 15.57 -1.34
CA LYS A 100 -9.98 14.48 -1.95
C LYS A 100 -9.32 13.86 -3.18
N TYR A 101 -8.59 14.65 -3.96
CA TYR A 101 -7.89 14.17 -5.16
C TYR A 101 -6.64 13.36 -4.80
N LYS A 102 -5.89 13.77 -3.78
CA LYS A 102 -4.76 12.99 -3.25
C LYS A 102 -5.25 11.69 -2.59
N ALA A 103 -6.40 11.72 -1.91
CA ALA A 103 -7.02 10.51 -1.37
C ALA A 103 -7.42 9.53 -2.48
N HIS A 104 -7.98 10.02 -3.59
CA HIS A 104 -8.24 9.20 -4.77
C HIS A 104 -6.95 8.57 -5.31
N ALA A 105 -5.93 9.40 -5.54
CA ALA A 105 -4.65 8.94 -6.07
C ALA A 105 -3.96 7.91 -5.18
N LEU A 106 -4.00 8.07 -3.85
CA LEU A 106 -3.44 7.11 -2.91
C LEU A 106 -4.17 5.76 -2.93
N VAL A 107 -5.50 5.77 -3.03
CA VAL A 107 -6.30 4.55 -3.09
C VAL A 107 -6.10 3.85 -4.44
N PHE A 108 -6.04 4.59 -5.55
CA PHE A 108 -5.75 4.02 -6.87
C PHE A 108 -4.33 3.47 -6.96
N ALA A 109 -3.33 4.19 -6.43
CA ALA A 109 -1.97 3.69 -6.32
C ALA A 109 -1.91 2.39 -5.50
N ALA A 110 -2.61 2.32 -4.36
CA ALA A 110 -2.66 1.10 -3.56
C ALA A 110 -3.20 -0.11 -4.34
N VAL A 111 -4.29 0.07 -5.10
CA VAL A 111 -4.86 -1.01 -5.94
C VAL A 111 -3.93 -1.35 -7.11
N ARG A 112 -3.36 -0.34 -7.77
CA ARG A 112 -2.45 -0.53 -8.92
C ARG A 112 -1.21 -1.32 -8.51
N GLU A 113 -0.50 -0.85 -7.49
CA GLU A 113 0.75 -1.46 -7.03
C GLU A 113 0.49 -2.90 -6.53
N LEU A 114 -0.60 -3.14 -5.81
CA LEU A 114 -0.96 -4.50 -5.40
C LEU A 114 -1.20 -5.41 -6.61
N PHE A 115 -1.85 -4.91 -7.66
CA PHE A 115 -2.11 -5.70 -8.86
C PHE A 115 -0.85 -5.95 -9.68
N GLU A 116 -0.01 -4.92 -9.89
CA GLU A 116 1.28 -5.02 -10.57
C GLU A 116 2.22 -6.01 -9.86
N GLU A 117 2.33 -5.93 -8.54
CA GLU A 117 3.30 -6.75 -7.81
C GLU A 117 2.81 -8.14 -7.45
N SER A 118 1.50 -8.36 -7.30
CA SER A 118 0.95 -9.62 -6.78
C SER A 118 -0.12 -10.28 -7.63
N GLY A 119 -0.62 -9.61 -8.67
CA GLY A 119 -1.72 -10.11 -9.50
C GLY A 119 -3.08 -10.10 -8.81
N THR A 120 -3.17 -9.63 -7.57
CA THR A 120 -4.42 -9.44 -6.83
C THR A 120 -5.04 -8.09 -7.17
N LEU A 121 -6.28 -8.11 -7.67
CA LEU A 121 -7.02 -6.90 -8.04
C LEU A 121 -8.18 -6.65 -7.08
N LEU A 122 -8.06 -5.60 -6.27
CA LEU A 122 -9.13 -5.12 -5.39
C LEU A 122 -10.09 -4.23 -6.16
N ALA A 123 -11.04 -4.87 -6.85
CA ALA A 123 -12.05 -4.20 -7.65
C ALA A 123 -13.44 -4.83 -7.46
N VAL A 124 -14.47 -4.07 -7.79
CA VAL A 124 -15.86 -4.51 -7.79
C VAL A 124 -16.50 -4.21 -9.15
N ASP A 125 -17.57 -4.92 -9.51
CA ASP A 125 -18.41 -4.56 -10.66
C ASP A 125 -19.29 -3.32 -10.40
N GLU A 126 -20.15 -2.96 -11.35
CA GLU A 126 -21.08 -1.82 -11.23
C GLU A 126 -22.09 -2.01 -10.08
N GLU A 127 -22.46 -3.24 -9.76
CA GLU A 127 -23.32 -3.61 -8.62
C GLU A 127 -22.59 -3.66 -7.28
N GLY A 128 -21.28 -3.42 -7.27
CA GLY A 128 -20.43 -3.47 -6.08
C GLY A 128 -20.08 -4.87 -5.61
N GLN A 129 -20.24 -5.91 -6.44
CA GLN A 129 -19.78 -7.26 -6.13
C GLN A 129 -18.26 -7.36 -6.29
N LEU A 130 -17.61 -7.95 -5.29
CA LEU A 130 -16.17 -8.15 -5.29
C LEU A 130 -15.74 -9.10 -6.41
N LEU A 131 -14.72 -8.69 -7.16
CA LEU A 131 -14.11 -9.50 -8.19
C LEU A 131 -13.48 -10.77 -7.58
N ALA A 132 -13.99 -11.93 -7.98
CA ALA A 132 -13.53 -13.22 -7.47
C ALA A 132 -12.24 -13.74 -8.12
N ASP A 133 -11.97 -13.35 -9.38
CA ASP A 133 -10.82 -13.84 -10.15
C ASP A 133 -10.20 -12.72 -10.99
N ALA A 134 -8.93 -12.41 -10.73
CA ALA A 134 -8.18 -11.38 -11.43
C ALA A 134 -7.35 -11.92 -12.62
N ARG A 135 -7.22 -13.24 -12.79
CA ARG A 135 -6.41 -13.85 -13.85
C ARG A 135 -6.76 -13.40 -15.26
N PRO A 136 -8.04 -13.16 -15.63
CA PRO A 136 -8.38 -12.63 -16.96
C PRO A 136 -7.67 -11.31 -17.31
N PHE A 137 -7.35 -10.49 -16.30
CA PHE A 137 -6.74 -9.18 -16.46
C PHE A 137 -5.19 -9.23 -16.37
N HIS A 138 -4.58 -10.40 -16.18
CA HIS A 138 -3.12 -10.51 -16.07
C HIS A 138 -2.38 -10.10 -17.36
N HIS A 139 -3.04 -10.11 -18.52
CA HIS A 139 -2.45 -9.53 -19.73
C HIS A 139 -2.34 -8.00 -19.63
N GLN A 140 -3.36 -7.33 -19.10
CA GLN A 140 -3.36 -5.90 -18.80
C GLN A 140 -2.41 -5.56 -17.66
N ARG A 141 -2.21 -6.45 -16.68
CA ARG A 141 -1.17 -6.31 -15.64
C ARG A 141 0.21 -6.04 -16.25
N LEU A 142 0.62 -6.83 -17.24
CA LEU A 142 1.90 -6.64 -17.92
C LEU A 142 2.01 -5.28 -18.64
N GLN A 143 0.89 -4.77 -19.15
CA GLN A 143 0.82 -3.46 -19.81
C GLN A 143 0.79 -2.30 -18.81
N LEU A 144 0.26 -2.51 -17.61
CA LEU A 144 0.37 -1.58 -16.49
C LEU A 144 1.84 -1.45 -16.05
N GLU A 145 2.50 -2.59 -15.82
CA GLU A 145 3.92 -2.66 -15.45
C GLU A 145 4.83 -1.98 -16.48
N SER A 146 4.51 -2.10 -17.78
CA SER A 146 5.24 -1.40 -18.86
C SER A 146 4.83 0.06 -19.06
N HIS A 147 3.90 0.57 -18.26
CA HIS A 147 3.29 1.90 -18.34
C HIS A 147 2.56 2.18 -19.67
N GLU A 148 2.20 1.15 -20.45
CA GLU A 148 1.44 1.27 -21.70
C GLU A 148 0.00 1.72 -21.47
N ILE A 149 -0.62 1.22 -20.40
CA ILE A 149 -1.97 1.60 -19.96
C ILE A 149 -1.94 2.06 -18.50
N SER A 150 -3.03 2.67 -18.05
CA SER A 150 -3.24 3.03 -16.64
C SER A 150 -4.25 2.12 -15.96
N LEU A 151 -4.25 2.09 -14.61
CA LEU A 151 -5.28 1.34 -13.87
C LEU A 151 -6.69 1.81 -14.26
N THR A 152 -6.85 3.11 -14.49
CA THR A 152 -8.09 3.72 -14.98
C THR A 152 -8.55 3.10 -16.30
N ASP A 153 -7.64 2.79 -17.23
CA ASP A 153 -7.98 2.14 -18.50
C ASP A 153 -8.40 0.68 -18.26
N VAL A 154 -7.68 -0.06 -17.41
CA VAL A 154 -8.05 -1.43 -17.03
C VAL A 154 -9.43 -1.48 -16.39
N LEU A 155 -9.76 -0.55 -15.51
CA LEU A 155 -11.06 -0.49 -14.86
C LEU A 155 -12.19 -0.19 -15.86
N ARG A 156 -11.97 0.79 -16.75
CA ARG A 156 -12.97 1.18 -17.77
C ARG A 156 -13.22 0.10 -18.80
N ASP A 157 -12.17 -0.54 -19.30
CA ASP A 157 -12.28 -1.55 -20.36
C ASP A 157 -12.97 -2.84 -19.88
N ASN A 158 -13.11 -3.01 -18.56
CA ASN A 158 -13.67 -4.22 -17.94
C ASN A 158 -14.87 -3.95 -17.03
N ASP A 159 -15.47 -2.75 -17.07
CA ASP A 159 -16.63 -2.36 -16.25
C ASP A 159 -16.40 -2.57 -14.74
N LEU A 160 -15.18 -2.27 -14.27
CA LEU A 160 -14.76 -2.42 -12.88
C LEU A 160 -14.58 -1.07 -12.19
N ASN A 161 -14.72 -1.08 -10.87
CA ASN A 161 -14.57 0.08 -10.00
C ASN A 161 -13.66 -0.23 -8.81
N VAL A 162 -12.92 0.76 -8.35
CA VAL A 162 -12.21 0.68 -7.06
C VAL A 162 -13.20 0.92 -5.94
N CYS A 163 -13.35 -0.05 -5.03
CA CYS A 163 -14.17 0.11 -3.84
C CYS A 163 -13.30 0.56 -2.66
N ALA A 164 -13.47 1.80 -2.23
CA ALA A 164 -12.70 2.40 -1.15
C ALA A 164 -12.93 1.73 0.23
N ASP A 165 -13.98 0.93 0.35
CA ASP A 165 -14.23 0.14 1.56
C ASP A 165 -13.38 -1.14 1.64
N LEU A 166 -12.70 -1.55 0.56
CA LEU A 166 -11.76 -2.68 0.57
C LEU A 166 -10.40 -2.31 1.19
N LEU A 167 -10.08 -1.02 1.27
CA LEU A 167 -8.82 -0.50 1.80
C LEU A 167 -9.04 0.30 3.09
N LYS A 168 -8.46 -0.13 4.20
CA LYS A 168 -8.54 0.57 5.49
C LYS A 168 -7.22 1.31 5.76
N PRO A 169 -7.22 2.66 5.84
CA PRO A 169 -6.02 3.38 6.24
C PRO A 169 -5.53 2.90 7.61
N PHE A 170 -4.25 2.59 7.71
CA PHE A 170 -3.69 1.91 8.89
C PHE A 170 -2.51 2.65 9.51
N ALA A 171 -1.55 3.10 8.70
CA ALA A 171 -0.38 3.82 9.17
C ALA A 171 0.12 4.82 8.12
N ARG A 172 0.92 5.79 8.57
CA ARG A 172 1.61 6.74 7.70
C ARG A 172 3.05 6.92 8.16
N TRP A 173 3.99 6.78 7.25
CA TRP A 173 5.42 6.93 7.54
C TRP A 173 6.07 7.88 6.55
N VAL A 174 6.70 8.93 7.06
CA VAL A 174 7.47 9.89 6.27
C VAL A 174 8.95 9.59 6.51
N GLY A 175 9.58 8.89 5.58
CA GLY A 175 10.93 8.36 5.75
C GLY A 175 11.85 8.67 4.58
N GLN A 176 13.15 8.59 4.84
CA GLN A 176 14.18 8.76 3.82
C GLN A 176 14.68 7.39 3.36
N SER A 177 14.78 7.18 2.05
CA SER A 177 15.45 6.01 1.49
C SER A 177 16.97 6.07 1.71
N ALA A 178 17.66 4.95 1.53
CA ALA A 178 19.12 4.89 1.63
C ALA A 178 19.87 5.87 0.68
N ARG A 179 19.21 6.35 -0.38
CA ARG A 179 19.78 7.31 -1.35
C ARG A 179 19.50 8.77 -1.00
N GLY A 180 18.67 9.03 0.00
CA GLY A 180 18.32 10.37 0.43
C GLY A 180 16.96 10.86 -0.06
N ASP A 181 16.27 10.12 -0.92
CA ASP A 181 14.92 10.48 -1.39
C ASP A 181 13.90 10.31 -0.26
N TRP A 182 13.02 11.30 -0.08
CA TRP A 182 11.98 11.29 0.94
C TRP A 182 10.65 10.77 0.38
N PHE A 183 10.00 9.90 1.14
CA PHE A 183 8.71 9.32 0.82
C PHE A 183 7.72 9.56 1.96
N ASP A 184 6.48 9.91 1.59
CA ASP A 184 5.31 9.98 2.47
C ASP A 184 4.43 8.78 2.15
N THR A 185 4.61 7.71 2.90
CA THR A 185 4.02 6.39 2.63
C THR A 185 2.75 6.20 3.43
N PHE A 186 1.64 5.92 2.74
CA PHE A 186 0.35 5.60 3.32
C PHE A 186 0.11 4.09 3.23
N SER A 187 -0.05 3.45 4.38
CA SER A 187 -0.27 2.01 4.48
C SER A 187 -1.75 1.71 4.66
N PHE A 188 -2.26 0.79 3.85
CA PHE A 188 -3.63 0.30 3.90
C PHE A 188 -3.66 -1.18 4.28
N ILE A 189 -4.66 -1.58 5.05
CA ILE A 189 -5.00 -2.99 5.31
C ILE A 189 -6.07 -3.40 4.31
N ALA A 190 -5.90 -4.59 3.73
CA ALA A 190 -6.90 -5.24 2.89
C ALA A 190 -7.00 -6.73 3.24
N ALA A 191 -8.21 -7.28 3.14
CA ALA A 191 -8.42 -8.73 3.13
C ALA A 191 -8.20 -9.26 1.71
N ASN A 192 -7.52 -10.40 1.58
CA ASN A 192 -7.41 -11.08 0.30
C ASN A 192 -8.80 -11.52 -0.21
N PRO A 193 -9.20 -11.14 -1.44
CA PRO A 193 -10.45 -11.61 -2.04
C PRO A 193 -10.49 -13.13 -2.12
N THR A 194 -11.60 -13.73 -1.69
CA THR A 194 -11.80 -15.18 -1.89
C THR A 194 -11.82 -15.49 -3.37
N GLY A 195 -10.97 -16.43 -3.81
CA GLY A 195 -10.84 -16.83 -5.21
C GLY A 195 -9.62 -16.25 -5.93
N GLN A 196 -8.97 -15.24 -5.35
CA GLN A 196 -7.69 -14.73 -5.82
C GLN A 196 -6.55 -15.30 -4.97
N GLU A 197 -5.47 -15.74 -5.63
CA GLU A 197 -4.22 -16.13 -4.97
C GLU A 197 -3.12 -15.21 -5.49
N PRO A 198 -2.46 -14.43 -4.62
CA PRO A 198 -1.34 -13.60 -5.01
C PRO A 198 -0.18 -14.46 -5.55
N ASP A 199 0.58 -13.91 -6.50
CA ASP A 199 1.82 -14.50 -6.99
C ASP A 199 3.02 -13.57 -6.75
N GLY A 200 4.22 -14.13 -6.88
CA GLY A 200 5.48 -13.39 -6.90
C GLY A 200 6.01 -13.14 -8.31
N ASN A 201 5.16 -13.26 -9.34
CA ASN A 201 5.59 -13.18 -10.74
C ASN A 201 5.76 -11.72 -11.17
N THR A 202 6.71 -11.02 -10.55
CA THR A 202 7.09 -9.64 -10.84
C THR A 202 8.60 -9.55 -11.02
N GLY A 203 9.06 -8.58 -11.82
CA GLY A 203 10.50 -8.28 -11.94
C GLY A 203 11.11 -7.66 -10.69
N GLU A 204 10.29 -7.32 -9.68
CA GLU A 204 10.68 -6.58 -8.48
C GLU A 204 10.90 -7.46 -7.23
N ALA A 205 10.44 -8.72 -7.22
CA ALA A 205 10.60 -9.64 -6.10
C ALA A 205 11.44 -10.87 -6.47
N ASP A 206 12.38 -11.25 -5.59
CA ASP A 206 13.14 -12.51 -5.68
C ASP A 206 12.32 -13.68 -5.13
N ASP A 207 11.48 -13.42 -4.11
CA ASP A 207 10.55 -14.38 -3.51
C ASP A 207 9.32 -13.63 -2.95
N ALA A 208 8.18 -14.32 -2.88
CA ALA A 208 6.94 -13.78 -2.34
C ALA A 208 6.08 -14.90 -1.74
N ASN A 209 5.57 -14.70 -0.53
CA ASN A 209 4.71 -15.70 0.10
C ASN A 209 3.85 -15.12 1.22
N TRP A 210 2.94 -15.96 1.70
CA TRP A 210 2.20 -15.76 2.94
C TRP A 210 3.01 -16.19 4.15
N PHE A 211 3.03 -15.35 5.18
CA PHE A 211 3.71 -15.66 6.43
C PHE A 211 2.89 -15.21 7.64
N PRO A 212 2.92 -15.96 8.75
CA PRO A 212 2.51 -15.43 10.04
C PRO A 212 3.38 -14.20 10.41
N PRO A 213 2.80 -13.07 10.88
CA PRO A 213 3.57 -11.89 11.26
C PRO A 213 4.66 -12.17 12.30
N SER A 214 4.39 -13.08 13.25
CA SER A 214 5.35 -13.49 14.29
C SER A 214 6.58 -14.18 13.72
N LEU A 215 6.40 -15.05 12.71
CA LEU A 215 7.50 -15.77 12.06
C LEU A 215 8.48 -14.79 11.38
N LEU A 216 7.95 -13.76 10.73
CA LEU A 216 8.73 -12.69 10.10
C LEU A 216 9.56 -11.91 11.12
N LEU A 217 8.94 -11.56 12.26
CA LEU A 217 9.60 -10.82 13.34
C LEU A 217 10.67 -11.67 14.06
N GLU A 218 10.41 -12.96 14.28
CA GLU A 218 11.40 -13.92 14.77
C GLU A 218 12.56 -14.09 13.78
N GLY A 219 12.26 -14.20 12.49
CA GLY A 219 13.25 -14.24 11.41
C GLY A 219 14.16 -13.02 11.44
N TRP A 220 13.60 -11.82 11.62
CA TRP A 220 14.37 -10.59 11.79
C TRP A 220 15.25 -10.62 13.05
N ARG A 221 14.71 -11.04 14.20
CA ARG A 221 15.50 -11.19 15.45
C ARG A 221 16.68 -12.15 15.28
N HIS A 222 16.50 -13.16 14.43
CA HIS A 222 17.51 -14.16 14.09
C HIS A 222 18.41 -13.78 12.91
N GLY A 223 18.22 -12.59 12.33
CA GLY A 223 19.00 -12.06 11.21
C GLY A 223 18.83 -12.82 9.90
N LEU A 224 17.65 -13.43 9.72
CA LEU A 224 17.23 -14.13 8.51
C LEU A 224 16.33 -13.26 7.62
N VAL A 225 15.85 -12.14 8.14
CA VAL A 225 14.97 -11.19 7.44
C VAL A 225 15.43 -9.75 7.72
N ARG A 226 15.29 -8.87 6.73
CA ARG A 226 15.55 -7.43 6.87
C ARG A 226 14.27 -6.65 6.63
N PHE A 227 14.03 -5.64 7.46
CA PHE A 227 12.88 -4.74 7.33
C PHE A 227 13.33 -3.29 7.28
N ALA A 228 12.56 -2.47 6.59
CA ALA A 228 12.52 -1.05 6.88
C ALA A 228 11.83 -0.82 8.25
N PRO A 229 12.11 0.29 8.96
CA PRO A 229 11.46 0.60 10.24
C PRO A 229 9.93 0.55 10.16
N ALA A 230 9.37 1.08 9.07
CA ALA A 230 7.93 1.14 8.86
C ALA A 230 7.32 -0.26 8.74
N THR A 231 7.94 -1.17 7.97
CA THR A 231 7.48 -2.55 7.78
C THR A 231 7.51 -3.31 9.10
N TRP A 232 8.62 -3.23 9.84
CA TRP A 232 8.74 -3.87 11.15
C TRP A 232 7.66 -3.37 12.12
N ALA A 233 7.44 -2.05 12.18
CA ALA A 233 6.44 -1.45 13.05
C ALA A 233 5.03 -1.94 12.72
N GLN A 234 4.70 -2.03 11.44
CA GLN A 234 3.38 -2.48 10.99
C GLN A 234 3.18 -3.97 11.25
N LEU A 235 4.21 -4.81 11.07
CA LEU A 235 4.19 -6.22 11.47
C LEU A 235 3.95 -6.38 12.97
N ARG A 236 4.64 -5.61 13.82
CA ARG A 236 4.42 -5.59 15.28
C ARG A 236 2.99 -5.18 15.64
N LEU A 237 2.40 -4.25 14.88
CA LEU A 237 1.02 -3.80 15.10
C LEU A 237 -0.02 -4.82 14.65
N ILE A 238 0.25 -5.68 13.67
CA ILE A 238 -0.72 -6.72 13.25
C ILE A 238 -0.54 -8.03 14.02
N GLU A 239 0.66 -8.34 14.53
CA GLU A 239 0.96 -9.53 15.35
C GLU A 239 0.08 -9.66 16.60
N GLN A 240 -0.44 -8.54 17.12
CA GLN A 240 -1.32 -8.51 18.29
C GLN A 240 -2.75 -8.97 18.02
N TYR A 241 -3.13 -9.27 16.77
CA TYR A 241 -4.47 -9.73 16.39
C TYR A 241 -4.43 -11.17 15.89
N GLY A 242 -5.53 -11.91 16.11
CA GLY A 242 -5.66 -13.30 15.70
C GLY A 242 -6.34 -13.51 14.36
N THR A 243 -7.10 -12.53 13.86
CA THR A 243 -7.88 -12.64 12.61
C THR A 243 -7.86 -11.37 11.77
N VAL A 244 -8.16 -11.51 10.47
CA VAL A 244 -8.27 -10.38 9.54
C VAL A 244 -9.34 -9.39 10.01
N ASP A 245 -10.48 -9.90 10.49
CA ASP A 245 -11.60 -9.07 10.96
C ASP A 245 -11.22 -8.19 12.16
N GLU A 246 -10.42 -8.72 13.10
CA GLU A 246 -9.91 -7.94 14.22
C GLU A 246 -9.00 -6.79 13.76
N VAL A 247 -8.12 -7.05 12.79
CA VAL A 247 -7.23 -6.03 12.23
C VAL A 247 -8.03 -4.96 11.47
N LEU A 248 -9.01 -5.38 10.65
CA LEU A 248 -9.90 -4.46 9.93
C LEU A 248 -10.73 -3.59 10.89
N ALA A 249 -11.22 -4.16 11.99
CA ALA A 249 -11.94 -3.45 13.01
C ALA A 249 -11.06 -2.39 13.70
N ALA A 250 -9.80 -2.73 14.01
CA ALA A 250 -8.83 -1.79 14.56
C ALA A 250 -8.48 -0.65 13.58
N ALA A 251 -8.30 -0.97 12.30
CA ALA A 251 -7.98 0.01 11.26
C ALA A 251 -9.11 1.02 10.99
N LYS A 252 -10.37 0.63 11.22
CA LYS A 252 -11.55 1.48 10.93
C LYS A 252 -11.51 2.85 11.63
N HIS A 253 -10.87 2.93 12.79
CA HIS A 253 -10.79 4.14 13.60
C HIS A 253 -9.35 4.65 13.79
N ALA A 254 -8.39 4.06 13.07
CA ALA A 254 -7.00 4.48 13.15
C ALA A 254 -6.85 5.92 12.63
N THR A 255 -6.27 6.77 13.47
CA THR A 255 -5.74 8.07 13.01
C THR A 255 -4.33 7.83 12.48
N ILE A 256 -4.11 8.11 11.20
CA ILE A 256 -2.82 7.87 10.55
C ILE A 256 -1.88 9.07 10.64
N THR A 257 -1.63 9.52 11.87
CA THR A 257 -0.61 10.56 12.14
C THR A 257 0.75 10.08 11.62
N PRO A 258 1.47 10.89 10.83
CA PRO A 258 2.73 10.46 10.25
C PRO A 258 3.78 10.25 11.35
N VAL A 259 4.45 9.10 11.31
CA VAL A 259 5.74 8.91 11.97
C VAL A 259 6.82 9.46 11.03
N ILE A 260 7.71 10.31 11.53
CA ILE A 260 8.64 11.09 10.71
C ILE A 260 10.09 10.66 11.00
N GLY A 261 10.85 10.38 9.94
CA GLY A 261 12.25 9.98 10.00
C GLY A 261 12.45 8.67 10.74
N ASP A 262 13.50 8.62 11.56
CA ASP A 262 13.81 7.52 12.46
C ASP A 262 13.39 7.91 13.89
N PRO A 263 12.26 7.39 14.41
CA PRO A 263 11.74 7.75 15.72
C PRO A 263 12.49 7.03 16.86
N VAL A 264 13.80 7.27 16.97
CA VAL A 264 14.69 6.58 17.92
C VAL A 264 14.32 6.78 19.39
N ASP A 265 13.69 7.92 19.71
CA ASP A 265 13.28 8.28 21.07
C ASP A 265 11.87 7.79 21.44
N ASP A 266 11.16 7.15 20.50
CA ASP A 266 9.82 6.63 20.73
C ASP A 266 9.89 5.17 21.18
N GLU A 267 9.39 4.91 22.40
CA GLU A 267 9.44 3.62 23.08
C GLU A 267 8.83 2.47 22.24
N ARG A 268 7.89 2.80 21.35
CA ARG A 268 7.25 1.81 20.47
C ARG A 268 8.23 1.16 19.49
N PHE A 269 9.33 1.83 19.16
CA PHE A 269 10.31 1.37 18.19
C PHE A 269 11.67 1.04 18.81
N THR A 270 11.80 1.08 20.14
CA THR A 270 13.07 0.84 20.84
C THR A 270 13.70 -0.48 20.44
N GLU A 271 12.92 -1.57 20.32
CA GLU A 271 13.47 -2.86 19.90
C GLU A 271 14.15 -2.76 18.53
N PHE A 272 13.51 -2.15 17.53
CA PHE A 272 14.08 -2.02 16.19
C PHE A 272 15.40 -1.24 16.17
N PHE A 273 15.47 -0.11 16.90
CA PHE A 273 16.62 0.78 16.85
C PHE A 273 17.77 0.37 17.80
N THR A 274 17.51 -0.46 18.82
CA THR A 274 18.53 -0.87 19.79
C THR A 274 18.98 -2.31 19.63
N PHE A 275 18.12 -3.21 19.13
CA PHE A 275 18.48 -4.59 18.88
C PHE A 275 19.28 -4.71 17.58
N LYS A 276 20.42 -5.42 17.63
CA LYS A 276 21.26 -5.70 16.46
C LYS A 276 21.25 -7.20 16.18
N PRO A 277 20.42 -7.68 15.22
CA PRO A 277 20.44 -9.08 14.82
C PRO A 277 21.81 -9.47 14.28
N LYS A 278 22.26 -10.70 14.55
CA LYS A 278 23.43 -11.25 13.87
C LYS A 278 23.08 -11.42 12.39
N ASP A 279 23.78 -10.74 11.49
CA ASP A 279 23.55 -10.91 10.04
C ASP A 279 23.91 -12.35 9.61
N ARG A 280 22.89 -13.13 9.22
CA ARG A 280 23.05 -14.53 8.76
C ARG A 280 22.82 -14.71 7.27
N ILE A 281 22.24 -13.70 6.63
CA ILE A 281 22.01 -13.67 5.18
C ILE A 281 23.10 -12.89 4.43
N GLY A 282 23.97 -12.20 5.19
CA GLY A 282 25.21 -11.60 4.72
C GLY A 282 25.00 -10.27 3.99
N GLY A 283 25.91 -9.31 4.20
CA GLY A 283 25.98 -8.08 3.42
C GLY A 283 26.77 -8.34 2.14
N ARG A 284 26.14 -8.73 1.04
CA ARG A 284 26.83 -8.82 -0.26
C ARG A 284 27.14 -7.45 -0.87
N TYR A 285 27.66 -6.51 -0.07
CA TYR A 285 28.49 -5.36 -0.50
C TYR A 285 29.40 -4.86 0.66
N GLY A 286 30.13 -5.76 1.32
CA GLY A 286 31.42 -5.38 1.92
C GLY A 286 31.49 -5.08 3.42
N ILE A 287 30.89 -5.91 4.28
CA ILE A 287 31.35 -6.03 5.66
C ILE A 287 31.75 -7.49 5.89
N GLN A 288 33.04 -7.73 6.17
CA GLN A 288 33.51 -9.05 6.56
C GLN A 288 32.84 -9.44 7.88
N PRO A 289 32.31 -10.68 8.02
CA PRO A 289 31.93 -11.18 9.32
C PRO A 289 33.20 -11.28 10.19
N GLU A 290 33.11 -10.78 11.43
CA GLU A 290 34.07 -11.13 12.49
C GLU A 290 34.04 -12.63 12.80
#